data_AF-A0A955HKF0-F1
#
_entry.id   AF-A0A955HKF0-F1
#
_cell.length_a   1.000
_cell.length_b   1.000
_cell.length_c   1.000
_cell.angle_alpha   90.00
_cell.angle_beta   90.00
_cell.angle_gamma   90.00
#
_symmetry.space_group_name_H-M   'P 1'
#
loop_
_entity.id
_entity.type
_entity.pdbx_description
1 polymer ?
#
loop_
_entity_poly.entity_id
_entity_poly.type
_entity_poly.pdbx_seq_one_letter_code
_entity_poly.pdbx_strand_id
1 'polypeptide(L)' 'MEKLIEALNIFLKYGNPDYPTHCEHDVLYVVGYEPDDFSPDDLAELNELGFKWSDSDEAFTSFLYGSA' A
#
# COMPACT_ATOMS: atom_id res chain seq x y z
N MET A 1 7.72 3.45 12.31
CA MET A 1 6.93 2.21 12.20
C MET A 1 5.44 2.46 12.37
N GLU A 2 5.01 3.35 13.28
CA GLU A 2 3.60 3.69 13.49
C GLU A 2 2.84 3.99 12.17
N LYS A 3 3.38 4.86 11.31
CA LYS A 3 2.79 5.17 9.99
C LYS A 3 2.65 3.96 9.05
N LEU A 4 3.63 3.04 9.06
CA LEU A 4 3.54 1.82 8.27
C LEU A 4 2.44 0.90 8.81
N ILE A 5 2.36 0.74 10.13
CA ILE A 5 1.30 -0.05 10.78
C ILE A 5 -0.07 0.56 10.49
N GLU A 6 -0.19 1.88 10.52
CA GLU A 6 -1.42 2.60 10.16
C GLU A 6 -1.85 2.30 8.72
N ALA A 7 -0.95 2.40 7.75
CA ALA A 7 -1.24 2.06 6.36
C ALA A 7 -1.68 0.59 6.19
N LEU A 8 -0.97 -0.35 6.85
CA LEU A 8 -1.32 -1.77 6.81
C LEU A 8 -2.68 -2.06 7.44
N ASN A 9 -3.07 -1.32 8.49
CA ASN A 9 -4.41 -1.42 9.05
C ASN A 9 -5.48 -0.88 8.11
N ILE A 10 -5.17 0.14 7.27
CA ILE A 10 -6.09 0.59 6.22
C ILE A 10 -6.28 -0.52 5.19
N PHE A 11 -5.20 -1.09 4.65
CA PHE A 11 -5.28 -2.24 3.71
C PHE A 11 -6.11 -3.39 4.29
N LEU A 12 -5.90 -3.72 5.57
CA LEU A 12 -6.61 -4.79 6.27
C LEU A 12 -8.14 -4.58 6.34
N LYS A 13 -8.65 -3.34 6.26
CA LYS A 13 -10.10 -3.06 6.21
C LYS A 13 -10.75 -3.63 4.94
N TYR A 14 -9.99 -3.72 3.86
CA TYR A 14 -10.50 -4.05 2.52
C TYR A 14 -10.18 -5.49 2.09
N GLY A 15 -9.32 -6.19 2.83
CA GLY A 15 -9.00 -7.58 2.58
C GLY A 15 -7.87 -8.08 3.45
N ASN A 16 -7.59 -9.39 3.37
CA ASN A 16 -6.40 -9.99 3.97
C ASN A 16 -5.84 -11.06 3.03
N PRO A 17 -5.29 -10.66 1.87
CA PRO A 17 -4.74 -11.61 0.91
C PRO A 17 -3.47 -12.25 1.48
N ASP A 18 -3.22 -13.51 1.10
CA ASP A 18 -2.01 -14.21 1.49
C ASP A 18 -0.80 -13.59 0.77
N TYR A 19 0.26 -13.30 1.52
CA TYR A 19 1.50 -12.67 1.02
C TYR A 19 1.27 -11.30 0.34
N PRO A 20 0.66 -10.32 1.03
CA PRO A 20 0.22 -9.05 0.44
C PRO A 20 1.36 -8.10 0.11
N THR A 21 2.60 -8.40 0.51
CA THR A 21 3.74 -7.51 0.37
C THR A 21 4.84 -8.13 -0.47
N HIS A 22 5.36 -7.37 -1.42
CA HIS A 22 6.57 -7.68 -2.20
C HIS A 22 7.56 -6.52 -2.06
N CYS A 23 8.85 -6.80 -2.02
CA CYS A 23 9.87 -5.74 -1.89
C CYS A 23 10.96 -5.99 -2.93
N GLU A 24 11.17 -5.01 -3.81
CA GLU A 24 12.11 -5.09 -4.91
C GLU A 24 12.57 -3.69 -5.31
N HIS A 25 13.81 -3.54 -5.75
CA HIS A 25 14.36 -2.28 -6.27
C HIS A 25 14.12 -1.06 -5.35
N ASP A 26 14.26 -1.23 -4.03
CA ASP A 26 14.02 -0.18 -3.02
C ASP A 26 12.57 0.33 -2.96
N VAL A 27 11.62 -0.51 -3.38
CA VAL A 27 10.18 -0.22 -3.37
C VAL A 27 9.45 -1.32 -2.61
N LEU A 28 8.59 -0.93 -1.66
CA LEU A 28 7.61 -1.81 -1.05
C LEU A 28 6.33 -1.77 -1.89
N TYR A 29 5.89 -2.94 -2.33
CA TYR A 29 4.64 -3.16 -3.06
C TYR A 29 3.63 -3.81 -2.12
N VAL A 30 2.39 -3.35 -2.17
CA VAL A 30 1.21 -3.96 -1.55
C VAL A 30 0.28 -4.38 -2.68
N VAL A 31 0.09 -5.69 -2.81
CA VAL A 31 -0.61 -6.35 -3.93
C VAL A 31 -1.94 -6.96 -3.48
N GLY A 32 -2.83 -7.23 -4.44
CA GLY A 32 -4.12 -7.87 -4.18
C GLY A 32 -5.24 -6.89 -3.80
N TYR A 33 -5.08 -5.61 -4.18
CA TYR A 33 -6.07 -4.56 -3.97
C TYR A 33 -6.13 -3.66 -5.22
N GLU A 34 -7.32 -3.14 -5.53
CA GLU A 34 -7.53 -2.12 -6.56
C GLU A 34 -7.87 -0.77 -5.90
N PRO A 35 -7.52 0.38 -6.48
CA PRO A 35 -7.88 1.69 -5.92
C PRO A 35 -9.40 1.86 -5.72
N ASP A 36 -10.20 1.27 -6.61
CA ASP A 36 -11.65 1.33 -6.58
C ASP A 36 -12.27 0.58 -5.38
N ASP A 37 -11.50 -0.27 -4.68
CA ASP A 37 -11.95 -0.94 -3.47
C ASP A 37 -12.02 0.02 -2.27
N PHE A 38 -11.28 1.13 -2.30
CA PHE A 38 -11.08 2.02 -1.16
C PHE A 38 -12.03 3.21 -1.15
N SER A 39 -12.37 3.68 0.04
CA SER A 39 -13.01 4.98 0.17
C SER A 39 -12.06 6.12 -0.24
N PRO A 40 -12.58 7.26 -0.74
CA PRO A 40 -11.74 8.42 -1.07
C PRO A 40 -10.89 8.92 0.10
N ASP A 41 -11.41 8.83 1.33
CA ASP A 41 -10.70 9.26 2.55
C ASP A 41 -9.54 8.31 2.88
N ASP A 42 -9.74 6.99 2.79
CA ASP A 42 -8.66 6.02 3.02
C ASP A 42 -7.60 6.07 1.91
N LEU A 43 -7.97 6.34 0.64
CA LEU A 43 -7.01 6.58 -0.44
C LEU A 43 -6.15 7.83 -0.19
N ALA A 44 -6.79 8.92 0.24
CA ALA A 44 -6.08 10.15 0.59
C ALA A 44 -5.09 9.90 1.74
N GLU A 45 -5.52 9.17 2.77
CA GLU A 45 -4.66 8.82 3.90
C GLU A 45 -3.50 7.92 3.50
N LEU A 46 -3.74 6.88 2.68
CA LEU A 46 -2.66 6.03 2.14
C LEU A 46 -1.62 6.85 1.36
N ASN A 47 -2.05 7.84 0.58
CA ASN A 47 -1.16 8.73 -0.17
C ASN A 47 -0.28 9.57 0.78
N GLU A 48 -0.87 10.14 1.85
CA GLU A 48 -0.13 10.88 2.89
C GLU A 48 0.84 9.98 3.68
N LEU A 49 0.48 8.72 3.89
CA LEU A 49 1.33 7.70 4.51
C LEU A 49 2.43 7.19 3.57
N GLY A 50 2.40 7.59 2.29
CA GLY A 50 3.43 7.32 1.29
C GLY A 50 3.21 6.08 0.44
N PHE A 51 1.96 5.59 0.33
CA PHE A 51 1.54 4.54 -0.59
C PHE A 51 0.77 5.13 -1.76
N LYS A 52 1.22 4.84 -2.99
CA LYS A 52 0.60 5.35 -4.22
C LYS A 52 0.31 4.21 -5.18
N TRP A 53 -0.85 4.27 -5.82
CA TRP A 53 -1.16 3.35 -6.91
C TRP A 53 -0.19 3.51 -8.07
N SER A 54 0.28 2.38 -8.60
CA SER A 54 1.09 2.29 -9.81
C SER A 54 0.31 1.52 -10.86
N ASP A 55 -0.12 2.20 -11.93
CA ASP A 55 -0.81 1.54 -13.05
C ASP A 55 0.08 0.53 -13.78
N SER A 56 1.40 0.69 -13.74
CA SER A 56 2.34 -0.23 -14.40
C SER A 56 2.59 -1.50 -13.61
N ASP A 57 2.55 -1.40 -12.29
CA ASP A 57 2.81 -2.54 -11.38
C ASP A 57 1.52 -3.18 -10.86
N GLU A 58 0.37 -2.57 -11.15
CA GLU A 58 -0.96 -2.98 -10.65
C GLU A 58 -0.94 -3.18 -9.13
N ALA A 59 -0.31 -2.24 -8.41
CA ALA A 59 -0.08 -2.34 -6.98
C ALA A 59 0.07 -0.97 -6.30
N PHE A 60 -0.18 -0.93 -4.99
CA PHE A 60 0.21 0.20 -4.16
C PHE A 60 1.71 0.12 -3.85
N THR A 61 2.44 1.19 -4.14
CA THR A 61 3.90 1.25 -4.00
C THR A 61 4.31 2.30 -2.98
N SER A 62 5.39 2.03 -2.25
CA SER A 62 6.01 2.99 -1.33
C SER A 62 7.52 2.97 -1.45
N PHE A 63 8.10 4.14 -1.74
CA PHE A 63 9.54 4.40 -1.67
C PHE A 63 10.00 4.77 -0.25
N LEU A 64 9.07 5.01 0.68
CA LEU A 64 9.41 5.34 2.07
C LEU A 64 9.74 4.10 2.91
N TYR A 65 9.14 2.97 2.54
CA TYR A 65 9.26 1.70 3.27
C TYR A 65 9.89 0.59 2.44
N GLY A 66 10.41 0.93 1.26
CA GLY A 66 11.25 0.05 0.47
C GLY A 66 12.61 -0.20 1.14
N SER A 67 13.40 -1.06 0.51
CA SER A 67 14.73 -1.49 0.99
C SER A 67 15.62 -0.31 1.43
N ALA A 68 16.35 -0.52 2.53
CA ALA A 68 17.22 0.45 3.20
C ALA A 68 18.70 0.16 2.94
#